data_AF-A3WXL9-F1
#
_entry.id   AF-A3WXL9-F1
#
_cell.length_a   1.000
_cell.length_b   1.000
_cell.length_c   1.000
_cell.angle_alpha   90.00
_cell.angle_beta   90.00
_cell.angle_gamma   90.00
#
_symmetry.space_group_name_H-M   'P 1'
#
loop_
_entity.id
_entity.type
_entity.pdbx_description
1 polymer ?
#
loop_
_entity_poly.entity_id
_entity_poly.type
_entity_poly.pdbx_seq_one_letter_code
_entity_poly.pdbx_strand_id
1 'polypeptide(L)'
;MPDLSFLRAEIERMRYQLQRQRKEIRALLKAGIPTKSAEELLERMQAKIDGLCAERDRQRDEQCIKYPGTDKPIRGVSERRYR
;
A
#
# COMPACT_ATOMS: atom_id res chain seq x y z
N MET A 1 15.44 -5.58 -5.51
CA MET A 1 14.04 -5.12 -5.54
C MET A 1 13.24 -6.07 -4.66
N PRO A 2 12.49 -5.58 -3.67
CA PRO A 2 11.58 -6.42 -2.90
C PRO A 2 10.51 -7.01 -3.84
N ASP A 3 10.11 -8.26 -3.61
CA ASP A 3 9.07 -8.93 -4.39
C ASP A 3 7.68 -8.29 -4.15
N LEU A 4 6.78 -8.38 -5.14
CA LEU A 4 5.41 -7.88 -5.04
C LEU A 4 4.66 -8.46 -3.84
N SER A 5 4.91 -9.73 -3.50
CA SER A 5 4.31 -10.39 -2.35
C SER A 5 4.78 -9.76 -1.04
N PHE A 6 6.06 -9.43 -0.96
CA PHE A 6 6.64 -8.72 0.19
C PHE A 6 6.03 -7.32 0.32
N LEU A 7 5.95 -6.55 -0.76
CA LEU A 7 5.34 -5.21 -0.74
C LEU A 7 3.88 -5.26 -0.27
N ARG A 8 3.10 -6.25 -0.74
CA ARG A 8 1.70 -6.44 -0.30
C ARG A 8 1.61 -6.74 1.19
N ALA A 9 2.41 -7.69 1.68
CA ALA A 9 2.43 -8.05 3.10
C ALA A 9 2.86 -6.88 3.99
N GLU A 10 3.87 -6.11 3.55
CA GLU A 10 4.36 -4.95 4.28
C GLU A 10 3.32 -3.82 4.34
N ILE A 11 2.63 -3.53 3.24
CA ILE A 11 1.53 -2.56 3.19
C ILE A 11 0.41 -2.97 4.16
N GLU A 12 0.03 -4.25 4.17
CA GLU A 12 -1.01 -4.76 5.06
C GLU A 12 -0.61 -4.64 6.54
N ARG A 13 0.60 -5.08 6.88
CA ARG A 13 1.18 -4.96 8.23
C ARG A 13 1.17 -3.51 8.70
N MET A 14 1.64 -2.59 7.87
CA MET A 14 1.70 -1.17 8.20
C MET A 14 0.30 -0.55 8.36
N ARG A 15 -0.66 -0.92 7.50
CA ARG A 15 -2.06 -0.47 7.62
C ARG A 15 -2.69 -0.92 8.94
N TYR A 16 -2.43 -2.16 9.35
CA TYR A 16 -2.90 -2.67 10.63
C TYR A 16 -2.32 -1.88 11.83
N GLN A 17 -1.01 -1.63 11.81
CA GLN A 17 -0.34 -0.82 12.82
C GLN A 17 -0.93 0.60 12.90
N LEU A 18 -1.14 1.24 11.75
CA LEU A 18 -1.69 2.60 11.66
C LEU A 18 -3.13 2.65 12.19
N GLN A 19 -3.96 1.65 11.86
CA GLN A 19 -5.32 1.51 12.42
C GLN A 19 -5.30 1.40 13.95
N ARG A 20 -4.37 0.62 14.52
CA ARG A 20 -4.23 0.49 15.98
C ARG A 20 -3.81 1.81 16.63
N GLN A 21 -2.79 2.47 16.09
CA GLN A 21 -2.31 3.75 16.61
C GLN A 21 -3.39 4.84 16.53
N ARG A 22 -4.19 4.88 15.45
CA ARG A 22 -5.35 5.78 15.36
C ARG A 22 -6.37 5.58 16.49
N LYS A 23 -6.61 4.33 16.90
CA LYS A 23 -7.50 4.03 18.04
C LYS A 23 -6.90 4.51 19.36
N GLU A 24 -5.61 4.29 19.57
CA GLU A 24 -4.90 4.74 20.77
C GLU A 24 -4.91 6.27 20.88
N ILE A 25 -4.59 7.00 19.80
CA ILE A 25 -4.65 8.47 19.75
C ILE A 25 -6.07 8.98 20.03
N ARG A 26 -7.10 8.34 19.46
CA ARG A 26 -8.49 8.71 19.75
C ARG A 26 -8.84 8.54 21.23
N ALA A 27 -8.33 7.49 21.88
CA ALA A 27 -8.53 7.28 23.31
C ALA A 27 -7.83 8.37 24.15
N LEU A 28 -6.60 8.74 23.77
CA LEU A 28 -5.84 9.83 24.41
C LEU A 28 -6.53 11.19 24.25
N LEU A 29 -7.03 11.51 23.05
CA LEU A 29 -7.82 12.72 22.77
C LEU A 29 -9.08 12.79 23.64
N LYS A 30 -9.79 11.66 23.79
CA LYS A 30 -10.97 11.57 24.66
C LYS A 30 -10.62 11.78 26.14
N ALA A 31 -9.41 11.41 26.54
CA ALA A 31 -8.88 11.67 27.87
C ALA A 31 -8.32 13.10 28.05
N GLY A 32 -8.39 13.96 27.02
CA GLY A 32 -7.87 15.33 27.05
C GLY A 32 -6.35 15.43 26.99
N ILE A 33 -5.66 14.35 26.60
CA ILE A 33 -4.20 14.33 26.48
C ILE A 33 -3.83 14.91 25.11
N PRO A 34 -2.90 15.89 25.04
CA PRO A 34 -2.46 16.44 23.78
C PRO A 34 -1.68 15.40 22.95
N THR A 35 -2.11 15.16 21.71
CA THR A 35 -1.56 14.11 20.83
C THR A 35 -0.84 14.63 19.58
N LYS A 36 -0.50 15.91 19.51
CA LYS A 36 0.08 16.55 18.30
C LYS A 36 1.25 15.77 17.69
N SER A 37 2.22 15.39 18.51
CA SER A 37 3.39 14.62 18.05
C SER A 37 3.06 13.20 17.57
N ALA A 38 1.99 12.61 18.10
CA ALA A 38 1.51 11.29 17.68
C ALA A 38 0.76 11.37 16.35
N GLU A 39 0.04 12.47 16.09
CA GLU A 39 -0.61 12.75 14.81
C GLU A 39 0.43 12.98 13.69
N GLU A 40 1.50 13.74 13.95
CA GLU A 40 2.61 13.91 13.01
C GLU A 40 3.30 12.57 12.66
N LEU A 41 3.44 11.68 13.65
CA LEU A 41 3.98 10.33 13.41
C LEU A 41 3.06 9.50 12.51
N LEU A 42 1.74 9.58 12.72
CA LEU A 42 0.77 8.91 11.86
C LEU A 42 0.85 9.41 10.41
N GLU A 43 1.02 10.70 10.20
CA GLU A 43 1.16 11.27 8.85
C GLU A 43 2.41 10.73 8.15
N ARG A 44 3.55 10.66 8.85
CA ARG A 44 4.78 10.07 8.30
C ARG A 44 4.60 8.58 7.97
N MET A 45 3.90 7.84 8.82
CA MET A 45 3.60 6.43 8.57
C MET A 45 2.65 6.26 7.38
N GLN A 46 1.67 7.14 7.22
CA GLN A 46 0.77 7.16 6.07
C GLN A 46 1.55 7.44 4.77
N ALA A 47 2.41 8.47 4.77
CA ALA A 47 3.25 8.80 3.61
C ALA A 47 4.15 7.63 3.19
N LYS A 48 4.67 6.86 4.15
CA LYS A 48 5.46 5.65 3.85
C LYS A 48 4.60 4.55 3.21
N ILE A 49 3.37 4.32 3.68
CA ILE A 49 2.43 3.37 3.07
C ILE A 49 2.11 3.80 1.63
N ASP A 50 1.91 5.09 1.40
CA ASP A 50 1.60 5.62 0.07
C ASP A 50 2.78 5.42 -0.89
N GLY A 51 4.01 5.61 -0.41
CA GLY A 51 5.23 5.27 -1.16
C GLY A 51 5.31 3.79 -1.53
N LEU A 52 5.04 2.88 -0.59
CA LEU A 52 5.00 1.43 -0.85
C LEU A 52 3.89 1.05 -1.83
N CYS A 53 2.73 1.71 -1.76
CA CYS A 53 1.65 1.51 -2.72
C CYS A 53 2.08 1.92 -4.13
N ALA A 54 2.76 3.06 -4.28
CA ALA A 54 3.29 3.51 -5.56
C ALA A 54 4.35 2.54 -6.12
N GLU A 55 5.23 2.00 -5.28
CA GLU A 55 6.22 0.99 -5.69
C GLU A 55 5.55 -0.30 -6.17
N ARG A 56 4.56 -0.80 -5.42
CA ARG A 56 3.75 -1.97 -5.81
C ARG A 56 3.06 -1.73 -7.16
N ASP A 57 2.49 -0.55 -7.36
CA ASP A 57 1.74 -0.25 -8.58
C ASP A 57 2.68 -0.17 -9.79
N ARG A 58 3.89 0.43 -9.63
CA ARG A 58 4.94 0.39 -10.66
C ARG A 58 5.36 -1.04 -11.00
N GLN A 59 5.69 -1.86 -10.00
CA GLN A 59 6.09 -3.24 -10.23
C GLN A 59 4.96 -4.07 -10.87
N ARG A 60 3.71 -3.80 -10.51
CA ARG A 60 2.54 -4.45 -11.14
C ARG A 60 2.42 -4.06 -12.61
N ASP A 61 2.61 -2.79 -12.93
CA ASP A 61 2.51 -2.29 -14.30
C ASP A 61 3.67 -2.78 -15.17
N GLU A 62 4.88 -2.89 -14.61
CA GLU A 62 6.06 -3.49 -15.25
C GLU A 62 5.85 -4.99 -15.56
N GLN A 63 5.21 -5.72 -14.64
CA GLN A 63 4.86 -7.14 -14.85
C GLN A 63 3.59 -7.34 -15.68
N CYS A 64 2.90 -6.27 -16.07
CA CYS A 64 1.66 -6.37 -16.82
C CYS A 64 1.94 -6.60 -18.30
N ILE A 65 1.56 -7.79 -18.80
CA ILE A 65 1.55 -8.08 -20.22
C ILE A 65 0.46 -7.22 -20.88
N LYS A 66 0.81 -6.48 -21.93
CA LYS A 66 -0.14 -5.71 -22.75
C LYS A 66 -0.58 -6.51 -23.97
N TYR A 67 -1.77 -6.23 -24.50
CA TYR A 67 -2.19 -6.79 -25.78
C TYR A 67 -1.29 -6.26 -26.92
N PRO A 68 -0.83 -7.11 -27.86
CA PRO A 68 -0.02 -6.66 -28.98
C PRO A 68 -0.76 -5.58 -29.78
N GLY A 69 -0.07 -4.46 -30.06
CA GLY A 69 -0.63 -3.33 -30.81
C GLY A 69 -1.53 -2.38 -30.01
N THR A 70 -1.66 -2.54 -28.69
CA THR A 70 -2.43 -1.60 -27.84
C THR A 70 -1.77 -1.39 -26.48
N ASP A 71 -2.07 -0.26 -25.82
CA ASP A 71 -1.68 -0.02 -24.43
C ASP A 71 -2.55 -0.73 -23.38
N LYS A 72 -3.47 -1.60 -23.81
CA LYS A 72 -4.44 -2.24 -22.92
C LYS A 72 -3.74 -3.34 -22.08
N PRO A 73 -3.76 -3.24 -20.73
CA PRO A 73 -3.18 -4.25 -19.86
C PRO A 73 -4.02 -5.53 -19.83
N ILE A 74 -3.37 -6.70 -19.92
CA ILE A 74 -3.99 -8.01 -19.70
C ILE A 74 -4.04 -8.24 -18.18
N ARG A 75 -5.25 -8.23 -17.60
CA ARG A 75 -5.48 -8.49 -16.18
C ARG A 75 -6.01 -9.92 -15.99
N GLY A 76 -5.26 -10.77 -15.28
CA GLY A 76 -5.61 -12.17 -14.97
C GLY A 76 -4.54 -13.17 -15.42
N VAL A 77 -4.72 -14.47 -15.11
CA VAL A 77 -3.88 -15.54 -15.67
C VAL A 77 -4.12 -15.52 -17.17
N SER A 78 -3.10 -15.16 -17.95
CA SER A 78 -3.15 -15.12 -19.41
C SER A 78 -3.12 -16.55 -19.97
N GLU A 79 -4.11 -17.36 -19.62
CA GLU A 79 -4.45 -18.61 -20.29
C GLU A 79 -5.14 -18.29 -21.62
N ARG A 80 -4.41 -17.66 -22.53
CA ARG A 80 -4.71 -17.70 -23.97
C ARG A 80 -3.37 -18.00 -24.63
N ARG A 81 -3.06 -19.29 -24.82
CA ARG A 81 -3.34 -19.98 -26.08
C ARG A 81 -3.01 -19.06 -27.26
N TYR A 82 -1.74 -18.71 -27.40
CA TYR A 82 -1.21 -18.52 -28.75
C TYR A 82 -0.93 -19.94 -29.25
N ARG A 83 -1.79 -20.35 -30.18
CA ARG A 83 -1.78 -21.65 -30.86
C ARG A 83 -0.51 -21.83 -31.66
#